data_AF-A0A556MRN0-F1
#
_entry.id   AF-A0A556MRN0-F1
#
_cell.length_a   1.000
_cell.length_b   1.000
_cell.length_c   1.000
_cell.angle_alpha   90.00
_cell.angle_beta   90.00
_cell.angle_gamma   90.00
#
_symmetry.space_group_name_H-M   'P 1'
#
loop_
_entity.id
_entity.type
_entity.pdbx_description
1 polymer ?
#
loop_
_entity_poly.entity_id
_entity_poly.type
_entity_poly.pdbx_seq_one_letter_code
_entity_poly.pdbx_strand_id
1 'polypeptide(L)' 'MVTNKSISKRVNLSGAAVSQHIQILRETGFIKSKYLGEIEAFRGYVFTTQGEIDFYNLQRVL' A
#
# COMPACT_ATOMS: atom_id res chain seq x y z
N MET A 1 -9.07 -1.28 7.63
CA MET A 1 -8.53 -2.22 6.61
C MET A 1 -8.22 -1.45 5.35
N VAL A 2 -6.99 -1.54 4.82
CA VAL A 2 -6.58 -0.81 3.60
C VAL A 2 -6.45 -1.81 2.45
N THR A 3 -7.37 -1.75 1.49
CA THR A 3 -7.41 -2.57 0.27
C THR A 3 -7.33 -1.67 -0.98
N ASN A 4 -7.08 -2.24 -2.17
CA ASN A 4 -7.10 -1.45 -3.41
C ASN A 4 -8.42 -0.71 -3.60
N LYS A 5 -9.56 -1.34 -3.24
CA LYS A 5 -10.88 -0.72 -3.33
C LYS A 5 -11.03 0.47 -2.38
N SER A 6 -10.53 0.37 -1.15
CA SER A 6 -10.59 1.51 -0.21
C SER A 6 -9.65 2.64 -0.61
N ILE A 7 -8.46 2.31 -1.12
CA ILE A 7 -7.48 3.30 -1.60
C ILE A 7 -8.03 4.03 -2.81
N SER A 8 -8.48 3.29 -3.84
CA SER A 8 -9.08 3.83 -5.07
C SER A 8 -10.17 4.87 -4.78
N LYS A 9 -11.08 4.56 -3.85
CA LYS A 9 -12.11 5.51 -3.42
C LYS A 9 -11.55 6.78 -2.75
N ARG A 10 -10.49 6.63 -1.95
CA ARG A 10 -9.94 7.74 -1.15
C ARG A 10 -9.05 8.67 -1.96
N VAL A 11 -8.30 8.14 -2.94
CA VAL A 11 -7.41 8.94 -3.80
C VAL A 11 -8.02 9.28 -5.16
N ASN A 12 -9.26 8.88 -5.40
CA ASN A 12 -9.98 9.08 -6.67
C ASN A 12 -9.20 8.57 -7.90
N LEU A 13 -8.61 7.38 -7.80
CA LEU A 13 -7.89 6.71 -8.88
C LEU A 13 -8.58 5.40 -9.27
N SER A 14 -8.40 4.96 -10.51
CA SER A 14 -8.92 3.66 -10.96
C SER A 14 -8.28 2.51 -10.19
N GLY A 15 -8.97 1.38 -10.09
CA GLY A 15 -8.43 0.17 -9.45
C GLY A 15 -7.13 -0.33 -10.11
N ALA A 16 -7.00 -0.16 -11.44
CA ALA A 16 -5.81 -0.51 -12.19
C ALA A 16 -4.63 0.41 -11.83
N ALA A 17 -4.85 1.73 -11.80
CA ALA A 17 -3.83 2.71 -11.42
C ALA A 17 -3.34 2.46 -9.98
N VAL A 18 -4.27 2.25 -9.03
CA VAL A 18 -3.90 1.88 -7.65
C VAL A 18 -3.08 0.60 -7.62
N SER A 19 -3.46 -0.42 -8.39
CA SER A 19 -2.74 -1.70 -8.41
C SER A 19 -1.30 -1.55 -8.90
N GLN A 20 -1.07 -0.73 -9.93
CA GLN A 20 0.28 -0.42 -10.42
C GLN A 20 1.12 0.30 -9.35
N HIS A 21 0.56 1.31 -8.68
CA HIS A 21 1.29 2.04 -7.63
C HIS A 21 1.60 1.13 -6.42
N ILE A 22 0.65 0.29 -6.02
CA ILE A 22 0.87 -0.70 -4.95
C ILE A 22 1.95 -1.71 -5.33
N GLN A 23 2.02 -2.12 -6.60
CA GLN A 23 3.09 -2.99 -7.08
C GLN A 23 4.46 -2.30 -6.93
N ILE A 24 4.59 -1.05 -7.38
CA ILE A 24 5.82 -0.27 -7.25
C ILE A 24 6.23 -0.17 -5.77
N LEU A 25 5.32 0.22 -4.88
CA LEU A 25 5.60 0.36 -3.44
C LEU A 25 6.01 -0.97 -2.78
N ARG A 26 5.57 -2.11 -3.31
CA ARG A 26 6.00 -3.43 -2.85
C ARG A 26 7.38 -3.80 -3.37
N GLU A 27 7.64 -3.55 -4.65
CA GLU A 27 8.92 -3.83 -5.30
C GLU A 27 10.06 -2.98 -4.73
N THR A 28 9.78 -1.75 -4.30
CA THR A 28 10.74 -0.89 -3.60
C THR A 28 10.90 -1.24 -2.12
N GLY A 29 10.12 -2.18 -1.59
CA GLY A 29 10.17 -2.58 -0.18
C GLY A 29 9.52 -1.57 0.78
N PHE A 30 8.78 -0.58 0.29
CA PHE A 30 8.10 0.43 1.12
C PHE A 30 6.88 -0.15 1.87
N ILE A 31 6.13 -1.04 1.22
CA ILE A 31 5.02 -1.79 1.84
C ILE A 31 5.18 -3.29 1.62
N LYS A 32 4.50 -4.10 2.44
CA LYS A 32 4.35 -5.54 2.23
C LYS A 32 2.89 -5.96 2.25
N SER A 33 2.60 -7.03 1.52
CA SER A 33 1.28 -7.67 1.58
C SER A 33 1.10 -8.37 2.91
N LYS A 34 -0.09 -8.21 3.50
CA LYS A 34 -0.54 -8.96 4.67
C LYS A 34 -1.76 -9.77 4.26
N TYR A 35 -1.69 -11.09 4.41
CA TYR A 35 -2.85 -11.96 4.25
C TYR A 35 -3.83 -11.70 5.40
N LEU A 36 -5.09 -11.46 5.06
CA LEU A 36 -6.11 -11.02 6.03
C LEU A 36 -7.20 -12.08 6.29
N GLY A 37 -7.01 -13.33 5.86
CA GLY A 37 -7.93 -14.44 6.12
C GLY A 37 -7.55 -15.71 5.37
N GLU A 38 -8.41 -16.71 5.43
CA GLU A 38 -8.25 -18.01 4.74
C GLU A 38 -8.46 -17.92 3.23
N ILE A 39 -9.13 -16.87 2.75
CA ILE A 39 -9.38 -16.65 1.33
C ILE A 39 -8.22 -15.83 0.75
N GLU A 40 -7.43 -16.45 -0.14
CA GLU A 40 -6.25 -15.86 -0.78
C GLU A 40 -6.50 -14.49 -1.48
N ALA A 41 -7.76 -14.19 -1.80
CA ALA A 41 -8.19 -12.96 -2.46
C ALA A 41 -8.15 -11.71 -1.56
N PHE A 42 -8.13 -11.85 -0.23
CA PHE A 42 -8.09 -10.69 0.68
C PHE A 42 -6.64 -10.34 1.06
N ARG A 43 -6.00 -9.55 0.20
CA ARG A 43 -4.69 -8.95 0.45
C ARG A 43 -4.84 -7.52 0.98
N GLY A 44 -4.40 -7.29 2.21
CA GLY A 44 -4.17 -5.96 2.75
C GLY A 44 -2.71 -5.54 2.61
N TYR A 45 -2.41 -4.31 2.99
CA TYR A 45 -1.05 -3.77 2.96
C TYR A 45 -0.69 -3.13 4.29
N VAL A 46 0.58 -3.27 4.66
CA VAL A 46 1.19 -2.60 5.81
C VAL A 46 2.56 -2.07 5.39
N PHE A 47 3.04 -1.03 6.05
CA PHE A 47 4.42 -0.58 5.84
C PHE A 47 5.42 -1.66 6.25
N THR A 48 6.60 -1.62 5.64
CA THR A 48 7.79 -2.24 6.21
C THR A 48 8.41 -1.28 7.22
N THR A 49 9.32 -1.79 8.08
CA THR A 49 10.04 -0.92 9.02
C THR A 49 10.77 0.22 8.30
N GLN A 50 11.41 -0.08 7.16
CA GLN A 50 12.07 0.93 6.35
C GLN A 50 11.07 1.90 5.72
N GLY A 51 9.95 1.40 5.19
CA GLY A 51 8.91 2.25 4.62
C GLY A 51 8.27 3.22 5.62
N GLU A 52 8.12 2.82 6.89
CA GLU A 52 7.69 3.75 7.94
C GLU A 52 8.72 4.88 8.15
N ILE A 53 10.00 4.53 8.25
CA ILE A 53 11.09 5.52 8.39
C ILE A 53 11.09 6.48 7.20
N ASP A 54 11.04 5.96 5.99
CA ASP A 54 11.05 6.74 4.75
C ASP A 54 9.82 7.66 4.67
N PHE A 55 8.63 7.17 5.05
CA PHE A 55 7.42 7.99 5.11
C PHE A 55 7.57 9.17 6.09
N TYR A 56 8.08 8.93 7.30
CA TYR A 56 8.31 10.00 8.27
C TYR A 56 9.37 11.01 7.80
N ASN A 57 10.40 10.54 7.11
CA ASN A 57 11.40 11.43 6.52
C ASN A 57 10.78 12.32 5.44
N LEU A 58 9.94 11.77 4.56
CA LEU A 58 9.22 12.53 3.52
C LEU A 58 8.31 13.61 4.13
N GLN A 59 7.58 13.28 5.21
CA GLN A 59 6.70 14.23 5.90
C GLN A 59 7.43 15.40 6.57
N ARG A 60 8.74 15.25 6.87
CA ARG A 60 9.53 16.34 7.45
C ARG A 60 10.07 17.30 6.39
N VAL A 61 10.07 16.90 5.12
CA VAL A 61 10.63 17.65 4.00
C VAL A 61 9.53 18.36 3.19
N LEU A 62 8.30 17.84 3.23
CA LEU A 62 7.10 18.43 2.61
C LEU A 62 6.36 19.36 3.58
#